data_AF-A0A0D8CFH4-F1
#
_entry.id   AF-A0A0D8CFH4-F1
#
_cell.length_a   1.000
_cell.length_b   1.000
_cell.length_c   1.000
_cell.angle_alpha   90.00
_cell.angle_beta   90.00
_cell.angle_gamma   90.00
#
_symmetry.space_group_name_H-M   'P 1'
#
loop_
_entity.id
_entity.type
_entity.pdbx_description
1 polymer ?
#
loop_
_entity_poly.entity_id
_entity_poly.type
_entity_poly.pdbx_seq_one_letter_code
_entity_poly.pdbx_strand_id
1 'polypeptide(L)'
;MAFAYTEAQSAQAVAELQWAKADKIMFTKFTSCIGLMGIKDDQVIGVHLPLRDDHNAVTNDDIDAAIALLDGVVNPVIIGAISAWKASASDVFTHLVDTLNPVEQYPYGDGIYGGSVDDGRVQPEYTVE
;
A
#
# COMPACT_ATOMS: atom_id res chain seq x y z
N MET A 1 -4.47 -5.11 18.61
CA MET A 1 -3.01 -5.23 18.43
C MET A 1 -2.80 -4.93 16.97
N ALA A 2 -1.97 -3.94 16.65
CA ALA A 2 -1.77 -3.56 15.27
C ALA A 2 -1.12 -4.70 14.47
N PHE A 3 -1.36 -4.71 13.17
CA PHE A 3 -0.71 -5.59 12.21
C PHE A 3 0.81 -5.54 12.34
N ALA A 4 1.42 -6.72 12.30
CA ALA A 4 2.86 -6.87 12.36
C ALA A 4 3.42 -6.94 10.94
N TYR A 5 4.10 -5.86 10.52
CA TYR A 5 4.72 -5.79 9.21
C TYR A 5 6.13 -6.35 9.21
N THR A 6 6.47 -7.14 8.19
CA THR A 6 7.84 -7.65 7.98
C THR A 6 8.40 -7.19 6.65
N GLU A 7 9.72 -7.04 6.56
CA GLU A 7 10.37 -6.75 5.28
C GLU A 7 10.22 -7.96 4.34
N ALA A 8 9.82 -7.71 3.10
CA ALA A 8 9.64 -8.75 2.09
C ALA A 8 11.01 -9.29 1.63
N GLN A 9 11.07 -10.59 1.36
CA GLN A 9 12.27 -11.21 0.77
C GLN A 9 12.52 -10.79 -0.68
N SER A 10 11.48 -10.30 -1.37
CA SER A 10 11.54 -9.84 -2.75
C SER A 10 10.71 -8.59 -2.94
N ALA A 11 11.36 -7.51 -3.39
CA ALA A 11 10.72 -6.26 -3.78
C ALA A 11 9.72 -6.43 -4.96
N GLN A 12 9.83 -7.50 -5.74
CA GLN A 12 8.93 -7.79 -6.87
C GLN A 12 7.77 -8.72 -6.50
N ALA A 13 7.64 -9.11 -5.23
CA ALA A 13 6.56 -9.97 -4.75
C ALA A 13 6.27 -9.68 -3.27
N VAL A 14 5.95 -8.41 -2.96
CA VAL A 14 5.63 -7.98 -1.60
C VAL A 14 4.26 -8.54 -1.20
N ALA A 15 4.24 -9.51 -0.28
CA ALA A 15 3.01 -10.14 0.18
C ALA A 15 2.26 -9.27 1.18
N GLU A 16 1.01 -9.62 1.49
CA GLU A 16 0.22 -8.96 2.53
C GLU A 16 0.98 -8.89 3.85
N LEU A 17 0.84 -7.76 4.56
CA LEU A 17 1.58 -7.48 5.80
C LEU A 17 3.11 -7.41 5.60
N GLN A 18 3.56 -7.21 4.37
CA GLN A 18 4.96 -6.96 4.07
C GLN A 18 5.19 -5.57 3.52
N TRP A 19 6.43 -5.13 3.64
CA TRP A 19 6.93 -3.91 3.02
C TRP A 19 8.28 -4.16 2.35
N ALA A 20 8.63 -3.37 1.35
CA ALA A 20 9.97 -3.35 0.78
C ALA A 20 10.30 -1.97 0.23
N LYS A 21 11.60 -1.70 0.07
CA LYS A 21 12.14 -0.48 -0.55
C LYS A 21 13.09 -0.86 -1.68
N ALA A 22 12.82 -0.37 -2.88
CA ALA A 22 13.62 -0.64 -4.08
C ALA A 22 13.29 0.36 -5.19
N ASP A 23 14.05 0.36 -6.29
CA ASP A 23 13.77 1.21 -7.46
C ASP A 23 12.42 0.88 -8.11
N LYS A 24 11.99 -0.39 -7.98
CA LYS A 24 10.69 -0.90 -8.40
C LYS A 24 10.16 -1.87 -7.36
N ILE A 25 8.90 -1.66 -6.97
CA ILE A 25 8.14 -2.53 -6.09
C ILE A 25 6.98 -3.15 -6.87
N MET A 26 6.76 -4.44 -6.68
CA MET A 26 5.52 -5.12 -7.10
C MET A 26 4.99 -5.92 -5.91
N PHE A 27 3.69 -5.84 -5.71
CA PHE A 27 2.98 -6.57 -4.68
C PHE A 27 2.48 -7.91 -5.23
N THR A 28 2.12 -8.84 -4.36
CA THR A 28 1.37 -10.04 -4.75
C THR A 28 -0.07 -9.69 -5.17
N LYS A 29 -0.82 -10.67 -5.67
CA LYS A 29 -2.18 -10.48 -6.17
C LYS A 29 -3.12 -9.86 -5.12
N PHE A 30 -3.82 -8.81 -5.53
CA PHE A 30 -4.84 -8.10 -4.79
C PHE A 30 -6.18 -8.80 -5.03
N THR A 31 -6.81 -9.21 -3.94
CA THR A 31 -8.22 -9.69 -3.94
C THR A 31 -9.13 -8.78 -3.11
N SER A 32 -8.56 -8.12 -2.11
CA SER A 32 -9.24 -7.11 -1.27
C SER A 32 -8.25 -6.13 -0.64
N CYS A 33 -7.03 -6.08 -1.15
CA CYS A 33 -5.92 -5.37 -0.55
C CYS A 33 -5.70 -4.04 -1.23
N ILE A 34 -4.91 -3.18 -0.58
CA ILE A 34 -4.38 -1.97 -1.18
C ILE A 34 -2.87 -1.93 -0.97
N GLY A 35 -2.19 -1.32 -1.92
CA GLY A 35 -0.77 -1.04 -1.86
C GLY A 35 -0.62 0.41 -1.50
N LEU A 36 0.15 0.68 -0.45
CA LEU A 36 0.59 2.02 -0.11
C LEU A 36 2.00 2.18 -0.63
N MET A 37 2.29 3.26 -1.34
CA MET A 37 3.63 3.53 -1.89
C MET A 37 4.02 4.97 -1.66
N GLY A 38 5.32 5.24 -1.64
CA GLY A 38 5.87 6.59 -1.63
C GLY A 38 7.36 6.56 -1.96
N ILE A 39 7.96 7.72 -2.17
CA ILE A 39 9.39 7.81 -2.46
C ILE A 39 10.16 8.17 -1.20
N LYS A 40 11.20 7.39 -0.90
CA LYS A 40 12.12 7.61 0.22
C LYS A 40 13.54 7.32 -0.22
N ASP A 41 14.43 8.30 -0.07
CA ASP A 41 15.83 8.24 -0.52
C ASP A 41 15.96 7.79 -1.98
N ASP A 42 15.21 8.43 -2.89
CA ASP A 42 15.18 8.15 -4.33
C ASP A 42 14.69 6.75 -4.75
N GLN A 43 14.09 5.99 -3.82
CA GLN A 43 13.53 4.67 -4.08
C GLN A 43 12.05 4.61 -3.71
N VAL A 44 11.30 3.70 -4.33
CA VAL A 44 9.92 3.41 -3.91
C VAL A 44 9.98 2.54 -2.67
N ILE A 45 9.30 2.97 -1.61
CA ILE A 45 8.88 2.11 -0.52
C ILE A 45 7.42 1.74 -0.73
N GLY A 46 7.09 0.46 -0.58
CA GLY A 46 5.74 -0.06 -0.72
C GLY A 46 5.35 -0.93 0.48
N VAL A 47 4.10 -0.81 0.93
CA VAL A 47 3.49 -1.59 2.01
C VAL A 47 2.21 -2.25 1.47
N HIS A 48 2.09 -3.56 1.63
CA HIS A 48 0.91 -4.31 1.20
C HIS A 48 -0.07 -4.43 2.39
N LEU A 49 -1.19 -3.73 2.29
CA LEU A 49 -2.17 -3.61 3.35
C LEU A 49 -3.45 -4.39 2.99
N PRO A 50 -3.78 -5.47 3.71
CA PRO A 50 -5.03 -6.19 3.52
C PRO A 50 -6.17 -5.56 4.31
N LEU A 51 -7.41 -5.77 3.86
CA LEU A 51 -8.61 -5.30 4.57
C LEU A 51 -8.86 -6.08 5.90
N ARG A 52 -8.19 -7.22 6.06
CA ARG A 52 -8.20 -8.05 7.26
C ARG A 52 -6.96 -8.93 7.30
N ASP A 53 -6.53 -9.32 8.49
CA ASP A 53 -5.63 -10.46 8.66
C ASP A 53 -6.44 -11.77 8.74
N ASP A 54 -5.78 -12.87 9.10
CA ASP A 54 -6.40 -14.19 9.26
C ASP A 54 -7.58 -14.22 10.27
N HIS A 55 -7.68 -13.24 11.17
CA HIS A 55 -8.60 -13.26 12.33
C HIS A 55 -9.45 -11.98 12.49
N ASN A 56 -8.96 -10.81 12.09
CA ASN A 56 -9.48 -9.50 12.44
C ASN A 56 -9.58 -8.57 11.23
N ALA A 57 -10.62 -7.74 11.21
CA ALA A 57 -10.70 -6.64 10.25
C ALA A 57 -9.68 -5.55 10.56
N VAL A 58 -9.25 -4.83 9.52
CA VAL A 58 -8.35 -3.68 9.65
C VAL A 58 -8.96 -2.59 10.55
N THR A 59 -8.11 -1.94 11.32
CA THR A 59 -8.42 -0.86 12.26
C THR A 59 -7.54 0.36 12.00
N ASN A 60 -7.84 1.50 12.63
CA ASN A 60 -7.00 2.69 12.51
C ASN A 60 -5.57 2.45 13.05
N ASP A 61 -5.40 1.62 14.09
CA ASP A 61 -4.08 1.27 14.62
C ASP A 61 -3.22 0.54 13.57
N ASP A 62 -3.86 -0.30 12.73
CA ASP A 62 -3.19 -1.01 11.63
C ASP A 62 -2.75 -0.04 10.53
N ILE A 63 -3.59 0.96 10.24
CA ILE A 63 -3.25 2.05 9.31
C ILE A 63 -2.06 2.85 9.84
N ASP A 64 -2.08 3.23 11.11
CA ASP A 64 -0.99 4.01 11.72
C ASP A 64 0.33 3.23 11.69
N ALA A 65 0.29 1.91 11.90
CA ALA A 65 1.46 1.04 11.76
C ALA A 65 1.99 0.99 10.32
N ALA A 66 1.10 0.92 9.32
CA ALA A 66 1.48 0.95 7.91
C ALA A 66 2.08 2.30 7.49
N ILE A 67 1.48 3.40 7.95
CA ILE A 67 1.94 4.78 7.66
C ILE A 67 3.29 5.04 8.32
N ALA A 68 3.54 4.51 9.52
CA ALA A 68 4.84 4.64 10.18
C ALA A 68 6.00 4.07 9.33
N LEU A 69 5.75 3.05 8.51
CA LEU A 69 6.75 2.53 7.55
C LEU A 69 7.01 3.53 6.41
N LEU A 70 6.01 4.32 6.06
CA LEU A 70 6.06 5.39 5.06
C LEU A 70 6.46 6.74 5.64
N ASP A 71 6.98 6.80 6.87
CA ASP A 71 7.39 8.06 7.46
C ASP A 71 8.46 8.78 6.61
N GLY A 72 8.21 10.06 6.34
CA GLY A 72 9.08 10.92 5.52
C GLY A 72 9.04 10.66 4.01
N VAL A 73 8.09 9.86 3.50
CA VAL A 73 7.93 9.69 2.05
C VAL A 73 7.43 10.97 1.37
N VAL A 74 7.75 11.11 0.10
CA VAL A 74 7.15 12.12 -0.78
C VAL A 74 6.23 11.45 -1.80
N ASN A 75 5.20 12.19 -2.21
CA ASN A 75 4.21 11.78 -3.21
C ASN A 75 3.58 10.40 -2.92
N PRO A 76 2.89 10.23 -1.78
CA PRO A 76 2.30 8.95 -1.44
C PRO A 76 1.17 8.58 -2.41
N VAL A 77 1.04 7.27 -2.65
CA VAL A 77 0.06 6.67 -3.56
C VAL A 77 -0.66 5.52 -2.87
N ILE A 78 -1.96 5.41 -3.11
CA ILE A 78 -2.79 4.25 -2.78
C ILE A 78 -3.24 3.59 -4.09
N ILE A 79 -3.02 2.28 -4.24
CA ILE A 79 -3.44 1.50 -5.42
C ILE A 79 -4.17 0.22 -5.01
N GLY A 80 -5.10 -0.25 -5.83
CA GLY A 80 -5.73 -1.57 -5.69
C GLY A 80 -7.24 -1.50 -5.41
N ALA A 81 -7.72 -2.34 -4.50
CA ALA A 81 -9.15 -2.57 -4.24
C ALA A 81 -9.84 -1.46 -3.43
N ILE A 82 -9.59 -0.19 -3.77
CA ILE A 82 -10.11 0.99 -3.05
C ILE A 82 -11.64 0.97 -2.91
N SER A 83 -12.37 0.50 -3.93
CA SER A 83 -13.83 0.41 -3.88
C SER A 83 -14.31 -0.57 -2.80
N ALA A 84 -13.61 -1.70 -2.61
CA ALA A 84 -13.91 -2.66 -1.54
C ALA A 84 -13.66 -2.04 -0.16
N TRP A 85 -12.57 -1.28 -0.01
CA TRP A 85 -12.25 -0.56 1.22
C TRP A 85 -13.30 0.47 1.59
N LYS A 86 -13.74 1.30 0.63
CA LYS A 86 -14.82 2.27 0.86
C LYS A 86 -16.14 1.59 1.23
N ALA A 87 -16.41 0.39 0.74
CA ALA A 87 -17.63 -0.35 1.04
C ALA A 87 -17.60 -1.10 2.37
N SER A 88 -16.44 -1.60 2.81
CA SER A 88 -16.32 -2.49 3.98
C SER A 88 -15.66 -1.84 5.20
N ALA A 89 -14.84 -0.81 5.00
CA ALA A 89 -14.06 -0.16 6.05
C ALA A 89 -13.94 1.36 5.77
N SER A 90 -15.07 2.02 5.49
CA SER A 90 -15.11 3.43 5.06
C SER A 90 -14.34 4.37 6.00
N ASP A 91 -14.55 4.23 7.31
CA ASP A 91 -13.99 5.13 8.31
C ASP A 91 -12.47 4.95 8.42
N VAL A 92 -11.99 3.69 8.32
CA VAL A 92 -10.56 3.36 8.31
C VAL A 92 -9.90 3.86 7.02
N PHE A 93 -10.58 3.73 5.88
CA PHE A 93 -10.08 4.25 4.61
C PHE A 93 -10.01 5.78 4.61
N THR A 94 -10.99 6.47 5.21
CA THR A 94 -10.95 7.93 5.39
C THR A 94 -9.76 8.34 6.26
N HIS A 95 -9.55 7.66 7.40
CA HIS A 95 -8.39 7.90 8.25
C HIS A 95 -7.06 7.76 7.51
N LEU A 96 -6.91 6.72 6.68
CA LEU A 96 -5.75 6.50 5.83
C LEU A 96 -5.50 7.67 4.86
N VAL A 97 -6.53 8.10 4.14
CA VAL A 97 -6.43 9.19 3.15
C VAL A 97 -6.10 10.51 3.83
N ASP A 98 -6.74 10.82 4.96
CA ASP A 98 -6.52 12.06 5.70
C ASP A 98 -5.10 12.13 6.27
N THR A 99 -4.55 11.00 6.71
CA THR A 99 -3.22 10.93 7.32
C THR A 99 -2.09 11.03 6.26
N LEU A 100 -2.28 10.48 5.06
CA LEU A 100 -1.30 10.55 3.97
C LEU A 100 -1.38 11.86 3.15
N ASN A 101 -2.35 12.73 3.42
CA ASN A 101 -2.67 13.88 2.56
C ASN A 101 -1.48 14.84 2.35
N PRO A 102 -1.15 15.23 1.09
CA PRO A 102 -1.81 14.84 -0.16
C PRO A 102 -1.42 13.44 -0.65
N VAL A 103 -2.41 12.68 -1.13
CA VAL A 103 -2.23 11.29 -1.61
C VAL A 103 -2.99 11.04 -2.93
N GLU A 104 -2.33 10.37 -3.89
CA GLU A 104 -2.99 9.95 -5.14
C GLU A 104 -3.64 8.57 -4.98
N GLN A 105 -4.77 8.34 -5.64
CA GLN A 105 -5.58 7.12 -5.51
C GLN A 105 -5.83 6.47 -6.89
N TYR A 106 -5.47 5.20 -7.04
CA TYR A 106 -5.67 4.40 -8.25
C TYR A 106 -6.58 3.19 -7.96
N PRO A 107 -7.91 3.32 -8.17
CA PRO A 107 -8.89 2.31 -7.79
C PRO A 107 -9.03 1.19 -8.84
N TYR A 108 -7.95 0.45 -9.10
CA TYR A 108 -7.91 -0.58 -10.14
C TYR A 108 -8.61 -1.90 -9.78
N GLY A 109 -8.91 -2.15 -8.50
CA GLY A 109 -9.57 -3.39 -8.08
C GLY A 109 -8.59 -4.54 -7.85
N ASP A 110 -8.94 -5.72 -8.35
CA ASP A 110 -8.15 -6.95 -8.24
C ASP A 110 -7.10 -7.02 -9.35
N GLY A 111 -5.88 -7.43 -9.00
CA GLY A 111 -4.77 -7.52 -9.95
C GLY A 111 -3.42 -7.60 -9.26
N ILE A 112 -2.34 -7.47 -10.02
CA ILE A 112 -0.97 -7.39 -9.49
C ILE A 112 -0.46 -6.00 -9.85
N TYR A 113 -0.22 -5.19 -8.82
CA TYR A 113 0.17 -3.80 -8.95
C TYR A 113 1.49 -3.52 -8.27
N GLY A 114 2.06 -2.37 -8.58
CA GLY A 114 3.28 -1.89 -7.99
C GLY A 114 3.57 -0.47 -8.40
N GLY A 115 4.83 -0.08 -8.26
CA GLY A 115 5.30 1.23 -8.68
C GLY A 115 6.80 1.32 -8.77
N SER A 116 7.25 2.25 -9.59
CA SER A 116 8.65 2.63 -9.77
C SER A 116 8.80 4.14 -9.61
N VAL A 117 10.02 4.61 -9.39
CA VAL A 117 10.30 6.06 -9.38
C VAL A 117 10.40 6.54 -10.82
N ASP A 118 9.56 7.51 -11.20
CA ASP A 118 9.65 8.25 -12.46
C ASP A 118 9.49 9.74 -12.19
N ASP A 119 10.47 10.55 -12.59
CA ASP A 119 10.48 12.00 -12.41
C ASP A 119 10.12 12.48 -10.97
N GLY A 120 10.61 11.75 -9.96
CA GLY A 120 10.34 12.08 -8.55
C GLY A 120 8.90 11.77 -8.10
N ARG A 121 8.15 10.98 -8.86
CA ARG A 121 6.81 10.47 -8.52
C ARG A 121 6.77 8.95 -8.57
N VAL A 122 5.82 8.38 -7.84
CA VAL A 122 5.53 6.95 -7.96
C VAL A 122 4.74 6.76 -9.25
N GLN A 123 5.34 6.12 -10.24
CA GLN A 123 4.66 5.71 -11.46
C GLN A 123 4.00 4.34 -11.21
N PRO A 124 2.65 4.25 -11.27
CA PRO A 124 1.96 2.98 -11.07
C PRO A 124 2.32 1.95 -12.15
N GLU A 125 2.54 0.72 -11.72
CA GLU A 125 2.86 -0.43 -12.55
C GLU A 125 1.79 -1.52 -12.36
N TYR A 126 1.50 -2.26 -13.42
CA TYR A 126 0.51 -3.33 -13.40
C TYR A 126 0.93 -4.47 -14.32
N THR A 127 0.65 -5.70 -13.87
CA THR A 127 0.81 -6.91 -14.67
C THR A 127 -0.57 -7.43 -15.05
N VAL A 128 -0.80 -7.59 -16.35
CA VAL A 128 -1.94 -8.33 -16.89
C VAL A 128 -1.61 -9.81 -16.77
N GLU A 129 -2.33 -10.54 -15.92
CA GLU A 129 -2.39 -12.01 -16.01
C GLU A 129 -3.20 -12.43 -17.24
#